data_AF-A0A1F9ET88-F1
#
_entry.id   AF-A0A1F9ET88-F1
#
_cell.length_a   1.000
_cell.length_b   1.000
_cell.length_c   1.000
_cell.angle_alpha   90.00
_cell.angle_beta   90.00
_cell.angle_gamma   90.00
#
_symmetry.space_group_name_H-M   'P 1'
#
loop_
_entity.id
_entity.type
_entity.pdbx_description
1 polymer ?
#
loop_
_entity_poly.entity_id
_entity_poly.type
_entity_poly.pdbx_seq_one_letter_code
_entity_poly.pdbx_strand_id
1 'polypeptide(L)'
;MRLAVAALIALPLLTTAVSCASDRVTWADAEPSVAGAARASARRSAAPQHDAGEAGPSAGLRIDRALRAFVSTRVESKQHPKTSRVWASAWDTVIDEVGEACQTPPRASDLGAFVRARATLEVELDIDRRRGVLLPDGIGRRLTAALKAVDESVGELRQANAPGTMAPVPRLDGELVLRAPLSPLILSSPFGVRSDPFSGQRRFHAGADFDAPEGSNVYAAASGLVVYAGAQGGYGKQVIVDHGDGVRTHYSHLAEILVQPMQAVDEGDPVGAVGSTGRSTGPHLHFAVTNFEGEFLDPIALLDVPYTLIAEQVKSGGKSRQAFTVRKRGDTVEFLSAK
;
A
#
# COMPACT_ATOMS: atom_id res chain seq x y z
N MET A 1 41.83 31.09 26.92
CA MET A 1 42.18 29.65 27.07
C MET A 1 41.23 28.88 26.17
N ARG A 2 41.67 28.54 24.95
CA ARG A 2 42.15 27.21 24.52
C ARG A 2 40.99 26.22 24.38
N LEU A 3 40.70 25.49 23.30
CA LEU A 3 41.23 25.23 21.94
C LEU A 3 40.05 24.51 21.23
N ALA A 4 39.58 24.90 20.03
CA ALA A 4 39.99 24.38 18.72
C ALA A 4 40.13 22.84 18.62
N VAL A 5 39.31 22.20 17.78
CA VAL A 5 39.78 21.20 16.81
C VAL A 5 38.98 21.36 15.51
N ALA A 6 39.61 22.03 14.55
CA ALA A 6 39.44 21.79 13.13
C ALA A 6 40.66 20.96 12.67
N ALA A 7 40.49 20.02 11.74
CA ALA A 7 41.60 19.46 10.98
C ALA A 7 41.13 19.00 9.58
N LEU A 8 41.71 19.66 8.56
CA LEU A 8 41.76 19.35 7.13
C LEU A 8 42.66 18.14 6.82
N ILE A 9 42.40 17.44 5.69
CA ILE A 9 43.39 16.92 4.71
C ILE A 9 42.67 16.86 3.34
N ALA A 10 42.90 17.76 2.36
CA ALA A 10 43.91 17.79 1.27
C ALA A 10 43.79 16.71 0.15
N LEU A 11 43.67 17.20 -1.10
CA LEU A 11 43.55 16.55 -2.43
C LEU A 11 44.86 15.84 -2.89
N PRO A 12 44.84 14.94 -3.91
CA PRO A 12 45.01 15.38 -5.32
C PRO A 12 44.21 14.63 -6.40
N LEU A 13 44.11 15.32 -7.54
CA LEU A 13 43.66 14.88 -8.85
C LEU A 13 44.42 13.65 -9.37
N LEU A 14 43.73 12.80 -10.11
CA LEU A 14 44.31 12.01 -11.21
C LEU A 14 43.25 11.79 -12.29
N THR A 15 43.50 12.43 -13.43
CA THR A 15 42.91 12.15 -14.73
C THR A 15 43.46 10.83 -15.28
N THR A 16 42.62 10.01 -15.90
CA THR A 16 42.94 9.27 -17.14
C THR A 16 41.64 8.72 -17.73
N ALA A 17 41.50 8.91 -19.03
CA ALA A 17 40.39 8.43 -19.86
C ALA A 17 40.83 7.20 -20.65
N VAL A 18 39.96 6.19 -20.78
CA VAL A 18 39.87 5.20 -21.87
C VAL A 18 38.44 4.63 -21.79
N SER A 19 37.47 5.02 -22.63
CA SER A 19 37.18 4.70 -24.05
C SER A 19 36.77 3.25 -24.35
N CYS A 20 35.55 3.15 -24.90
CA CYS A 20 34.98 2.17 -25.85
C CYS A 20 34.97 0.66 -25.53
N ALA A 21 33.76 0.10 -25.44
CA ALA A 21 33.23 -0.76 -26.51
C ALA A 21 31.71 -0.97 -26.33
N SER A 22 30.98 -0.66 -27.38
CA SER A 22 29.55 -0.87 -27.55
C SER A 22 29.34 -2.15 -28.36
N ASP A 23 28.52 -3.08 -27.87
CA ASP A 23 27.93 -4.11 -28.74
C ASP A 23 26.41 -4.10 -28.58
N ARG A 24 25.77 -3.50 -29.59
CA ARG A 24 24.33 -3.60 -29.85
C ARG A 24 24.09 -4.90 -30.60
N VAL A 25 23.33 -5.81 -30.01
CA VAL A 25 22.76 -6.95 -30.73
C VAL A 25 21.43 -6.51 -31.34
N THR A 26 21.36 -6.51 -32.67
CA THR A 26 20.14 -6.24 -33.44
C THR A 26 19.27 -7.48 -33.52
N TRP A 27 18.01 -7.36 -33.13
CA TRP A 27 16.97 -8.34 -33.41
C TRP A 27 16.44 -8.09 -34.82
N ALA A 28 16.66 -9.04 -35.72
CA ALA A 28 16.03 -9.06 -37.03
C ALA A 28 14.98 -10.18 -37.06
N ASP A 29 13.80 -9.79 -37.53
CA ASP A 29 12.60 -10.60 -37.70
C ASP A 29 12.82 -11.82 -38.60
N ALA A 30 12.32 -12.99 -38.16
CA ALA A 30 11.98 -14.10 -39.05
C ALA A 30 11.07 -15.13 -38.35
N GLU A 31 9.78 -15.04 -38.63
CA GLU A 31 8.85 -16.18 -38.73
C GLU A 31 8.07 -15.96 -40.06
N PRO A 32 7.46 -16.96 -40.73
CA PRO A 32 7.14 -18.30 -40.23
C PRO A 32 7.44 -19.46 -41.21
N SER A 33 7.43 -20.70 -40.73
CA SER A 33 7.04 -21.82 -41.60
C SER A 33 6.32 -22.94 -40.84
N VAL A 34 5.13 -23.26 -41.33
CA VAL A 34 4.23 -24.30 -40.86
C VAL A 34 4.50 -25.55 -41.69
N ALA A 35 4.91 -26.67 -41.07
CA ALA A 35 4.57 -28.05 -41.43
C ALA A 35 5.57 -29.03 -40.78
N GLY A 36 5.07 -30.04 -40.07
CA GLY A 36 5.90 -31.14 -39.62
C GLY A 36 5.34 -31.88 -38.42
N ALA A 37 4.23 -32.59 -38.62
CA ALA A 37 3.74 -33.57 -37.65
C ALA A 37 4.77 -34.70 -37.49
N ALA A 38 5.38 -34.81 -36.31
CA ALA A 38 6.09 -36.01 -35.88
C ALA A 38 5.81 -36.26 -34.39
N ARG A 39 5.17 -37.38 -34.12
CA ARG A 39 4.91 -37.93 -32.79
C ARG A 39 6.23 -38.13 -32.05
N ALA A 40 6.46 -37.35 -30.99
CA ALA A 40 7.40 -37.67 -29.94
C ALA A 40 6.64 -37.83 -28.62
N SER A 41 6.58 -39.08 -28.16
CA SER A 41 6.11 -39.48 -26.84
C SER A 41 6.99 -38.83 -25.77
N ALA A 42 6.58 -37.66 -25.29
CA ALA A 42 7.07 -37.09 -24.05
C ALA A 42 6.13 -37.51 -22.92
N ARG A 43 6.66 -38.31 -22.00
CA ARG A 43 6.02 -38.66 -20.72
C ARG A 43 5.57 -37.36 -20.05
N ARG A 44 4.26 -37.09 -20.05
CA ARG A 44 3.67 -36.13 -19.12
C ARG A 44 3.92 -36.69 -17.73
N SER A 45 4.81 -36.06 -16.99
CA SER A 45 4.86 -36.17 -15.53
C SER A 45 3.45 -35.87 -15.06
N ALA A 46 2.76 -36.89 -14.55
CA ALA A 46 1.43 -36.75 -14.00
C ALA A 46 1.51 -35.70 -12.89
N ALA A 47 0.78 -34.59 -13.05
CA ALA A 47 0.39 -33.76 -11.93
C ALA A 47 -0.25 -34.70 -10.88
N PRO A 48 0.00 -34.51 -9.57
CA PRO A 48 -0.61 -35.35 -8.57
C PRO A 48 -2.13 -35.21 -8.70
N GLN A 49 -2.77 -36.29 -9.11
CA GLN A 49 -4.22 -36.42 -9.04
C GLN A 49 -4.56 -36.47 -7.55
N HIS A 50 -4.88 -35.30 -6.99
CA HIS A 50 -5.52 -35.24 -5.69
C HIS A 50 -6.94 -35.81 -5.86
N ASP A 51 -7.18 -36.88 -5.12
CA ASP A 51 -8.47 -37.55 -4.95
C ASP A 51 -9.62 -36.54 -4.86
N ALA A 52 -10.51 -36.59 -5.85
CA ALA A 52 -11.79 -35.89 -5.81
C ALA A 52 -12.78 -36.71 -4.97
N GLY A 53 -12.51 -36.81 -3.67
CA GLY A 53 -13.35 -37.48 -2.67
C GLY A 53 -13.68 -36.54 -1.52
N GLU A 54 -14.94 -36.10 -1.43
CA GLU A 54 -15.60 -35.48 -0.27
C GLU A 54 -14.96 -34.24 0.39
N ALA A 55 -14.51 -33.26 -0.39
CA ALA A 55 -14.29 -31.92 0.16
C ALA A 55 -15.57 -31.09 0.05
N GLY A 56 -16.07 -30.56 1.18
CA GLY A 56 -17.15 -29.57 1.21
C GLY A 56 -16.89 -28.34 0.32
N PRO A 57 -17.84 -27.39 0.24
CA PRO A 57 -17.69 -26.20 -0.60
C PRO A 57 -16.37 -25.48 -0.29
N SER A 58 -15.62 -25.08 -1.32
CA SER A 58 -14.33 -24.38 -1.12
C SER A 58 -14.52 -23.10 -0.31
N ALA A 59 -13.46 -22.66 0.38
CA ALA A 59 -13.47 -21.42 1.15
C ALA A 59 -13.94 -20.24 0.27
N GLY A 60 -13.47 -20.18 -0.98
CA GLY A 60 -13.83 -19.12 -1.91
C GLY A 60 -15.31 -19.13 -2.29
N LEU A 61 -15.92 -20.31 -2.47
CA LEU A 61 -17.35 -20.40 -2.77
C LEU A 61 -18.21 -19.94 -1.58
N ARG A 62 -17.80 -20.28 -0.35
CA ARG A 62 -18.47 -19.82 0.88
C ARG A 62 -18.41 -18.31 1.00
N ILE A 63 -17.22 -17.75 0.83
CA ILE A 63 -16.97 -16.30 0.87
C ILE A 63 -17.81 -15.58 -0.20
N ASP A 64 -17.77 -16.00 -1.45
CA ASP A 64 -18.52 -15.33 -2.52
C ASP A 64 -20.03 -15.41 -2.31
N ARG A 65 -20.53 -16.50 -1.71
CA ARG A 65 -21.94 -16.60 -1.30
C ARG A 65 -22.26 -15.59 -0.21
N ALA A 66 -21.45 -15.51 0.84
CA ALA A 66 -21.62 -14.59 1.95
C ALA A 66 -21.60 -13.12 1.49
N LEU A 67 -20.62 -12.75 0.65
CA LEU A 67 -20.50 -11.41 0.10
C LEU A 67 -21.69 -11.03 -0.80
N ARG A 68 -22.16 -11.94 -1.66
CA ARG A 68 -23.35 -11.69 -2.48
C ARG A 68 -24.59 -11.46 -1.63
N ALA A 69 -24.80 -12.28 -0.59
CA ALA A 69 -25.92 -12.10 0.32
C ALA A 69 -25.83 -10.74 1.04
N PHE A 70 -24.65 -10.41 1.56
CA PHE A 70 -24.37 -9.15 2.24
C PHE A 70 -24.65 -7.93 1.35
N VAL A 71 -24.12 -7.92 0.12
CA VAL A 71 -24.36 -6.84 -0.85
C VAL A 71 -25.82 -6.78 -1.30
N SER A 72 -26.50 -7.92 -1.47
CA SER A 72 -27.94 -7.93 -1.78
C SER A 72 -28.75 -7.27 -0.68
N THR A 73 -28.49 -7.63 0.58
CA THR A 73 -29.16 -7.02 1.74
C THR A 73 -28.88 -5.51 1.83
N ARG A 74 -27.66 -5.07 1.47
CA ARG A 74 -27.31 -3.65 1.37
C ARG A 74 -28.18 -2.91 0.35
N VAL A 75 -28.31 -3.48 -0.84
CA VAL A 75 -29.09 -2.89 -1.95
C VAL A 75 -30.57 -2.89 -1.64
N GLU A 76 -31.14 -3.99 -1.14
CA GLU A 76 -32.57 -4.11 -0.82
C GLU A 76 -33.00 -3.08 0.21
N SER A 77 -32.09 -2.70 1.08
CA SER A 77 -32.37 -1.77 2.15
C SER A 77 -32.05 -0.32 1.81
N LYS A 78 -31.76 -0.05 0.52
CA LYS A 78 -31.47 1.17 -0.26
C LYS A 78 -30.90 2.42 0.42
N GLN A 79 -31.31 2.78 1.63
CA GLN A 79 -30.76 3.83 2.48
C GLN A 79 -31.07 3.48 3.94
N HIS A 80 -30.49 2.37 4.44
CA HIS A 80 -30.80 1.83 5.76
C HIS A 80 -31.02 2.93 6.79
N PRO A 81 -32.17 2.98 7.48
CA PRO A 81 -32.28 3.84 8.65
C PRO A 81 -31.11 3.47 9.57
N LYS A 82 -30.54 4.48 10.25
CA LYS A 82 -29.37 4.28 11.12
C LYS A 82 -29.55 3.17 12.16
N THR A 83 -30.74 2.61 12.34
CA THR A 83 -31.10 1.57 13.31
C THR A 83 -31.54 0.23 12.68
N SER A 84 -31.24 -0.02 11.40
CA SER A 84 -31.66 -1.25 10.71
C SER A 84 -31.10 -2.53 11.35
N ARG A 85 -31.97 -3.33 11.97
CA ARG A 85 -31.60 -4.64 12.53
C ARG A 85 -31.25 -5.67 11.47
N VAL A 86 -31.90 -5.60 10.31
CA VAL A 86 -31.60 -6.48 9.16
C VAL A 86 -30.17 -6.25 8.68
N TRP A 87 -29.73 -4.99 8.66
CA TRP A 87 -28.36 -4.65 8.30
C TRP A 87 -27.33 -5.11 9.32
N ALA A 88 -27.62 -4.87 10.59
CA ALA A 88 -26.76 -5.32 11.69
C ALA A 88 -26.58 -6.85 11.64
N SER A 89 -27.67 -7.59 11.42
CA SER A 89 -27.61 -9.05 11.25
C SER A 89 -26.83 -9.49 10.01
N ALA A 90 -26.87 -8.72 8.92
CA ALA A 90 -26.10 -9.02 7.72
C ALA A 90 -24.59 -8.89 7.97
N TRP A 91 -24.17 -7.90 8.76
CA TRP A 91 -22.79 -7.77 9.23
C TRP A 91 -22.34 -8.96 10.07
N ASP A 92 -23.14 -9.36 11.05
CA ASP A 92 -22.83 -10.53 11.88
C ASP A 92 -22.64 -11.77 11.02
N THR A 93 -23.59 -12.02 10.11
CA THR A 93 -23.60 -13.19 9.23
C THR A 93 -22.39 -13.23 8.30
N VAL A 94 -22.05 -12.11 7.64
CA VAL A 94 -20.94 -12.10 6.69
C VAL A 94 -19.59 -12.27 7.39
N ILE A 95 -19.44 -11.70 8.60
CA ILE A 95 -18.21 -11.84 9.40
C ILE A 95 -18.04 -13.31 9.84
N ASP A 96 -19.11 -13.94 10.33
CA ASP A 96 -19.05 -15.32 10.81
C ASP A 96 -18.78 -16.29 9.64
N GLU A 97 -19.46 -16.13 8.50
CA GLU A 97 -19.25 -16.98 7.32
C GLU A 97 -17.84 -16.83 6.72
N VAL A 98 -17.31 -15.59 6.65
CA VAL A 98 -15.94 -15.37 6.19
C VAL A 98 -14.93 -15.97 7.18
N GLY A 99 -15.14 -15.78 8.48
CA GLY A 99 -14.28 -16.35 9.52
C GLY A 99 -14.27 -17.88 9.51
N GLU A 100 -15.43 -18.51 9.34
CA GLU A 100 -15.54 -19.96 9.20
C GLU A 100 -14.94 -20.48 7.89
N ALA A 101 -15.08 -19.74 6.79
CA ALA A 101 -14.47 -20.11 5.51
C ALA A 101 -12.93 -20.15 5.61
N CYS A 102 -12.32 -19.24 6.37
CA CYS A 102 -10.87 -19.21 6.62
C CYS A 102 -10.38 -20.40 7.47
N GLN A 103 -11.27 -21.18 8.10
CA GLN A 103 -10.87 -22.42 8.81
C GLN A 103 -10.66 -23.60 7.84
N THR A 104 -11.07 -23.44 6.57
CA THR A 104 -10.86 -24.43 5.51
C THR A 104 -9.55 -24.12 4.79
N PRO A 105 -8.63 -25.09 4.60
CA PRO A 105 -7.38 -24.86 3.88
C PRO A 105 -7.62 -24.20 2.51
N PRO A 106 -6.98 -23.05 2.21
CA PRO A 106 -7.27 -22.29 1.02
C PRO A 106 -6.71 -22.96 -0.24
N ARG A 107 -7.44 -22.89 -1.35
CA ARG A 107 -6.96 -23.32 -2.67
C ARG A 107 -6.55 -22.10 -3.49
N ALA A 108 -5.66 -22.29 -4.47
CA ALA A 108 -5.26 -21.21 -5.38
C ALA A 108 -6.47 -20.50 -6.04
N SER A 109 -7.53 -21.25 -6.38
CA SER A 109 -8.77 -20.70 -6.93
C SER A 109 -9.58 -19.82 -5.97
N ASP A 110 -9.33 -19.92 -4.66
CA ASP A 110 -10.06 -19.17 -3.64
C ASP A 110 -9.50 -17.76 -3.41
N LEU A 111 -8.29 -17.47 -3.90
CA LEU A 111 -7.61 -16.20 -3.70
C LEU A 111 -8.49 -14.98 -4.01
N GLY A 112 -9.14 -14.99 -5.19
CA GLY A 112 -9.97 -13.87 -5.61
C GLY A 112 -11.11 -13.59 -4.63
N ALA A 113 -11.64 -14.61 -3.96
CA ALA A 113 -12.70 -14.46 -2.97
C ALA A 113 -12.17 -13.85 -1.67
N PHE A 114 -10.99 -14.28 -1.17
CA PHE A 114 -10.35 -13.67 0.00
C PHE A 114 -10.06 -12.18 -0.21
N VAL A 115 -9.46 -11.84 -1.36
CA VAL A 115 -9.16 -10.46 -1.74
C VAL A 115 -10.45 -9.63 -1.82
N ARG A 116 -11.52 -10.18 -2.42
CA ARG A 116 -12.84 -9.52 -2.44
C ARG A 116 -13.44 -9.33 -1.06
N ALA A 117 -13.33 -10.33 -0.18
CA ALA A 117 -13.89 -10.26 1.16
C ALA A 117 -13.28 -9.11 1.95
N ARG A 118 -11.96 -9.05 1.98
CA ARG A 118 -11.23 -8.00 2.68
C ARG A 118 -11.64 -6.61 2.20
N ALA A 119 -11.55 -6.38 0.89
CA ALA A 119 -11.87 -5.08 0.32
C ALA A 119 -13.34 -4.69 0.52
N THR A 120 -14.28 -5.63 0.30
CA THR A 120 -15.72 -5.35 0.44
C THR A 120 -16.08 -4.99 1.87
N LEU A 121 -15.60 -5.77 2.85
CA LEU A 121 -15.96 -5.58 4.25
C LEU A 121 -15.32 -4.31 4.84
N GLU A 122 -14.11 -3.97 4.44
CA GLU A 122 -13.47 -2.72 4.88
C GLU A 122 -14.21 -1.49 4.33
N VAL A 123 -14.51 -1.50 3.03
CA VAL A 123 -15.22 -0.41 2.35
C VAL A 123 -16.60 -0.21 2.96
N GLU A 124 -17.38 -1.28 3.14
CA GLU A 124 -18.72 -1.16 3.69
C GLU A 124 -18.70 -0.68 5.15
N LEU A 125 -17.71 -1.11 5.95
CA LEU A 125 -17.59 -0.64 7.33
C LEU A 125 -17.28 0.85 7.39
N ASP A 126 -16.38 1.33 6.54
CA ASP A 126 -16.05 2.76 6.44
C ASP A 126 -17.25 3.58 5.93
N ILE A 127 -18.00 3.08 4.95
CA ILE A 127 -19.26 3.71 4.50
C ILE A 127 -20.25 3.82 5.66
N ASP A 128 -20.45 2.75 6.43
CA ASP A 128 -21.40 2.73 7.54
C ASP A 128 -21.01 3.64 8.70
N ARG A 129 -19.72 3.66 9.05
CA ARG A 129 -19.17 4.59 10.05
C ARG A 129 -19.41 6.04 9.64
N ARG A 130 -19.13 6.39 8.38
CA ARG A 130 -19.38 7.75 7.86
C ARG A 130 -20.85 8.13 7.83
N ARG A 131 -21.73 7.16 7.57
CA ARG A 131 -23.19 7.37 7.59
C ARG A 131 -23.77 7.37 9.01
N GLY A 132 -22.97 7.03 10.02
CA GLY A 132 -23.42 6.91 11.41
C GLY A 132 -24.48 5.83 11.58
N VAL A 133 -24.31 4.71 10.88
CA VAL A 133 -25.17 3.53 11.01
C VAL A 133 -24.86 2.84 12.34
N LEU A 134 -25.90 2.41 13.06
CA LEU A 134 -25.79 1.57 14.25
C LEU A 134 -25.34 0.19 13.81
N LEU A 135 -24.11 -0.15 14.18
CA LEU A 135 -23.52 -1.44 13.90
C LEU A 135 -23.63 -2.37 15.12
N PRO A 136 -23.54 -3.69 14.92
CA PRO A 136 -23.46 -4.66 16.02
C PRO A 136 -22.38 -4.30 17.04
N ASP A 137 -22.67 -4.62 18.31
CA ASP A 137 -21.70 -4.44 19.38
C ASP A 137 -20.44 -5.28 19.12
N GLY A 138 -19.28 -4.64 19.29
CA GLY A 138 -18.00 -5.32 19.08
C GLY A 138 -17.66 -5.66 17.62
N ILE A 139 -18.43 -5.18 16.64
CA ILE A 139 -18.19 -5.43 15.21
C ILE A 139 -16.74 -5.15 14.81
N GLY A 140 -16.13 -4.07 15.31
CA GLY A 140 -14.76 -3.72 14.95
C GLY A 140 -13.77 -4.83 15.31
N ARG A 141 -13.88 -5.38 16.52
CA ARG A 141 -13.02 -6.47 16.98
C ARG A 141 -13.24 -7.75 16.18
N ARG A 142 -14.51 -8.10 15.93
CA ARG A 142 -14.87 -9.31 15.18
C ARG A 142 -14.43 -9.21 13.72
N LEU A 143 -14.66 -8.07 13.07
CA LEU A 143 -14.20 -7.86 11.71
C LEU A 143 -12.67 -7.87 11.64
N THR A 144 -11.95 -7.21 12.55
CA THR A 144 -10.49 -7.27 12.59
C THR A 144 -9.99 -8.72 12.70
N ALA A 145 -10.62 -9.55 13.54
CA ALA A 145 -10.27 -10.96 13.64
C ALA A 145 -10.53 -11.74 12.33
N ALA A 146 -11.69 -11.53 11.69
CA ALA A 146 -12.01 -12.18 10.42
C ALA A 146 -11.07 -11.73 9.29
N LEU A 147 -10.76 -10.43 9.20
CA LEU A 147 -9.84 -9.88 8.21
C LEU A 147 -8.41 -10.37 8.42
N LYS A 148 -7.99 -10.59 9.67
CA LYS A 148 -6.72 -11.23 9.98
C LYS A 148 -6.67 -12.68 9.47
N ALA A 149 -7.74 -13.45 9.66
CA ALA A 149 -7.82 -14.82 9.14
C ALA A 149 -7.81 -14.86 7.60
N VAL A 150 -8.42 -13.86 6.95
CA VAL A 150 -8.33 -13.66 5.50
C VAL A 150 -6.88 -13.39 5.07
N ASP A 151 -6.17 -12.50 5.77
CA ASP A 151 -4.75 -12.22 5.49
C ASP A 151 -3.87 -13.45 5.66
N GLU A 152 -4.09 -14.22 6.72
CA GLU A 152 -3.39 -15.49 6.97
C GLU A 152 -3.63 -16.48 5.82
N SER A 153 -4.88 -16.62 5.35
CA SER A 153 -5.22 -17.47 4.20
C SER A 153 -4.57 -17.02 2.89
N VAL A 154 -4.50 -15.70 2.65
CA VAL A 154 -3.78 -15.13 1.49
C VAL A 154 -2.27 -15.36 1.63
N GLY A 155 -1.72 -15.20 2.83
CA GLY A 155 -0.33 -15.47 3.16
C GLY A 155 0.08 -16.92 2.87
N GLU A 156 -0.77 -17.89 3.24
CA GLU A 156 -0.57 -19.31 2.90
C GLU A 156 -0.52 -19.54 1.39
N LEU A 157 -1.45 -18.95 0.64
CA LEU A 157 -1.46 -19.05 -0.83
C LEU A 157 -0.22 -18.43 -1.47
N ARG A 158 0.26 -17.30 -0.93
CA ARG A 158 1.51 -16.65 -1.36
C ARG A 158 2.72 -17.53 -1.13
N GLN A 159 2.85 -18.13 0.06
CA GLN A 159 3.94 -19.06 0.38
C GLN A 159 3.94 -20.30 -0.52
N ALA A 160 2.74 -20.72 -0.95
CA ALA A 160 2.58 -21.80 -1.91
C ALA A 160 2.85 -21.39 -3.38
N ASN A 161 3.23 -20.13 -3.64
CA ASN A 161 3.39 -19.55 -4.98
C ASN A 161 2.16 -19.78 -5.88
N ALA A 162 0.95 -19.67 -5.30
CA ALA A 162 -0.29 -19.89 -6.02
C ALA A 162 -0.46 -18.85 -7.16
N PRO A 163 -0.86 -19.27 -8.38
CA PRO A 163 -1.10 -18.33 -9.48
C PRO A 163 -2.12 -17.25 -9.11
N GLY A 164 -1.78 -15.99 -9.38
CA GLY A 164 -2.65 -14.84 -9.14
C GLY A 164 -2.47 -14.16 -7.78
N THR A 165 -1.64 -14.70 -6.87
CA THR A 165 -1.32 -14.01 -5.62
C THR A 165 -0.49 -12.76 -5.91
N MET A 166 -0.90 -11.63 -5.34
CA MET A 166 -0.08 -10.42 -5.33
C MET A 166 1.31 -10.74 -4.78
N ALA A 167 2.35 -10.15 -5.41
CA ALA A 167 3.71 -10.26 -4.90
C ALA A 167 3.74 -9.83 -3.42
N PRO A 168 4.44 -10.58 -2.55
CA PRO A 168 4.59 -10.17 -1.17
C PRO A 168 5.28 -8.80 -1.10
N VAL A 169 4.91 -8.02 -0.10
CA VAL A 169 5.53 -6.70 0.11
C VAL A 169 7.02 -6.89 0.30
N PRO A 170 7.89 -6.12 -0.40
CA PRO A 170 9.32 -6.29 -0.27
C PRO A 170 9.75 -6.20 1.19
N ARG A 171 10.61 -7.15 1.60
CA ARG A 171 11.26 -7.13 2.90
C ARG A 171 12.77 -7.25 2.73
N LEU A 172 13.51 -6.37 3.38
CA LEU A 172 14.97 -6.42 3.44
C LEU A 172 15.37 -6.81 4.86
N ASP A 173 16.12 -7.91 5.00
CA ASP A 173 16.50 -8.47 6.31
C ASP A 173 15.29 -8.75 7.25
N GLY A 174 14.12 -9.03 6.66
CA GLY A 174 12.87 -9.28 7.39
C GLY A 174 12.03 -8.03 7.70
N GLU A 175 12.59 -6.84 7.48
CA GLU A 175 11.91 -5.56 7.70
C GLU A 175 11.12 -5.13 6.46
N LEU A 176 9.93 -4.56 6.67
CA LEU A 176 9.09 -4.01 5.60
C LEU A 176 9.82 -2.87 4.86
N VAL A 177 9.92 -2.98 3.54
CA VAL A 177 10.50 -1.96 2.67
C VAL A 177 9.49 -1.55 1.60
N LEU A 178 9.31 -0.23 1.47
CA LEU A 178 8.43 0.41 0.52
C LEU A 178 9.22 1.32 -0.43
N ARG A 179 8.73 1.47 -1.67
CA ARG A 179 9.26 2.46 -2.61
C ARG A 179 8.74 3.86 -2.33
N ALA A 180 9.52 4.83 -2.79
CA ALA A 180 9.11 6.22 -2.77
C ALA A 180 7.83 6.43 -3.59
N PRO A 181 6.76 7.02 -3.01
CA PRO A 181 5.54 7.33 -3.75
C PRO A 181 5.69 8.57 -4.66
N LEU A 182 6.84 9.26 -4.57
CA LEU A 182 7.20 10.45 -5.34
C LEU A 182 8.67 10.41 -5.72
N SER A 183 9.01 11.07 -6.82
CA SER A 183 10.38 11.36 -7.23
C SER A 183 10.50 12.78 -7.78
N PRO A 184 11.33 13.66 -7.19
CA PRO A 184 12.12 13.45 -5.99
C PRO A 184 11.26 13.38 -4.71
N LEU A 185 11.81 12.79 -3.63
CA LEU A 185 11.16 12.73 -2.32
C LEU A 185 11.66 13.87 -1.43
N ILE A 186 10.86 14.93 -1.27
CA ILE A 186 11.19 16.12 -0.48
C ILE A 186 10.33 16.13 0.78
N LEU A 187 10.90 15.81 1.94
CA LEU A 187 10.15 15.75 3.19
C LEU A 187 9.93 17.16 3.74
N SER A 188 8.67 17.56 3.89
CA SER A 188 8.28 18.84 4.49
C SER A 188 7.71 18.70 5.90
N SER A 189 7.07 17.58 6.22
CA SER A 189 6.62 17.31 7.60
C SER A 189 6.75 15.83 7.98
N PRO A 190 7.49 15.49 9.05
CA PRO A 190 7.65 14.10 9.48
C PRO A 190 6.42 13.58 10.23
N PHE A 191 6.38 12.26 10.41
CA PHE A 191 5.45 11.55 11.30
C PHE A 191 5.68 11.93 12.77
N GLY A 192 4.61 11.90 13.58
CA GLY A 192 4.68 12.12 15.03
C GLY A 192 4.09 13.45 15.51
N VAL A 193 4.34 13.82 16.78
CA VAL A 193 3.70 15.00 17.37
C VAL A 193 4.39 16.29 16.92
N ARG A 194 3.62 17.18 16.30
CA ARG A 194 4.06 18.51 15.84
C ARG A 194 3.03 19.59 16.16
N SER A 195 3.39 20.85 15.96
CA SER A 195 2.40 21.94 16.00
C SER A 195 1.48 21.85 14.77
N ASP A 196 0.16 21.87 14.99
CA ASP A 196 -0.84 21.87 13.93
C ASP A 196 -0.75 23.18 13.14
N PRO A 197 -0.66 23.12 11.81
CA PRO A 197 -0.42 24.31 10.98
C PRO A 197 -1.61 25.28 10.94
N PHE A 198 -2.80 24.86 11.38
CA PHE A 198 -4.00 25.70 11.38
C PHE A 198 -4.30 26.27 12.76
N SER A 199 -4.12 25.49 13.83
CA SER A 199 -4.43 25.93 15.20
C SER A 199 -3.22 26.30 16.06
N GLY A 200 -2.01 25.95 15.63
CA GLY A 200 -0.77 26.09 16.42
C GLY A 200 -0.67 25.15 17.62
N GLN A 201 -1.69 24.33 17.90
CA GLN A 201 -1.70 23.39 19.01
C GLN A 201 -0.93 22.11 18.68
N ARG A 202 -0.41 21.40 19.68
CA ARG A 202 0.24 20.09 19.42
C ARG A 202 -0.78 19.09 18.89
N ARG A 203 -0.49 18.48 17.75
CA ARG A 203 -1.28 17.43 17.11
C ARG A 203 -0.37 16.32 16.61
N PHE A 204 -0.85 15.09 16.72
CA PHE A 204 -0.19 13.93 16.13
C PHE A 204 -0.39 13.90 14.61
N HIS A 205 0.71 13.80 13.88
CA HIS A 205 0.75 13.67 12.43
C HIS A 205 0.86 12.21 12.04
N ALA A 206 -0.26 11.65 11.56
CA ALA A 206 -0.43 10.23 11.25
C ALA A 206 0.10 9.86 9.85
N GLY A 207 1.22 10.45 9.43
CA GLY A 207 1.86 10.23 8.14
C GLY A 207 3.08 11.14 7.97
N ALA A 208 3.63 11.17 6.76
CA ALA A 208 4.68 12.09 6.35
C ALA A 208 4.17 12.94 5.17
N ASP A 209 4.48 14.24 5.20
CA ASP A 209 4.13 15.18 4.14
C ASP A 209 5.36 15.36 3.24
N PHE A 210 5.13 15.19 1.93
CA PHE A 210 6.15 15.34 0.89
C PHE A 210 5.76 16.44 -0.08
N ASP A 211 6.63 17.43 -0.22
CA ASP A 211 6.42 18.56 -1.13
C ASP A 211 6.59 18.13 -2.58
N ALA A 212 5.61 18.48 -3.40
CA ALA A 212 5.64 18.28 -4.84
C ALA A 212 4.68 19.25 -5.53
N PRO A 213 4.96 19.68 -6.78
CA PRO A 213 4.03 20.49 -7.56
C PRO A 213 2.67 19.80 -7.72
N GLU A 214 1.58 20.59 -7.74
CA GLU A 214 0.26 20.07 -8.09
C GLU A 214 0.29 19.40 -9.47
N GLY A 215 -0.40 18.27 -9.59
CA GLY A 215 -0.40 17.43 -10.80
C GLY A 215 0.76 16.43 -10.89
N SER A 216 1.74 16.45 -9.97
CA SER A 216 2.82 15.45 -9.96
C SER A 216 2.26 14.05 -9.76
N ASN A 217 2.71 13.08 -10.55
CA ASN A 217 2.28 11.68 -10.39
C ASN A 217 2.66 11.12 -9.02
N VAL A 218 1.71 10.43 -8.40
CA VAL A 218 1.88 9.68 -7.16
C VAL A 218 1.85 8.19 -7.51
N TYR A 219 2.83 7.43 -7.01
CA TYR A 219 3.02 6.03 -7.37
C TYR A 219 2.74 5.09 -6.19
N ALA A 220 2.25 3.89 -6.49
CA ALA A 220 2.07 2.83 -5.51
C ALA A 220 3.42 2.42 -4.92
N ALA A 221 3.54 2.46 -3.60
CA ALA A 221 4.78 2.17 -2.88
C ALA A 221 5.12 0.66 -2.86
N ALA A 222 4.17 -0.21 -3.19
CA ALA A 222 4.33 -1.65 -3.38
C ALA A 222 3.12 -2.20 -4.18
N SER A 223 3.23 -3.41 -4.74
CA SER A 223 2.10 -4.09 -5.40
C SER A 223 0.94 -4.30 -4.41
N GLY A 224 -0.28 -4.17 -4.88
CA GLY A 224 -1.42 -3.84 -4.02
C GLY A 224 -2.79 -4.10 -4.64
N LEU A 225 -3.82 -4.13 -3.79
CA LEU A 225 -5.21 -3.94 -4.20
C LEU A 225 -5.69 -2.58 -3.67
N VAL A 226 -6.29 -1.77 -4.53
CA VAL A 226 -6.92 -0.52 -4.13
C VAL A 226 -8.18 -0.83 -3.33
N VAL A 227 -8.15 -0.62 -2.01
CA VAL A 227 -9.30 -0.82 -1.11
C VAL A 227 -10.13 0.44 -0.94
N TYR A 228 -9.58 1.62 -1.26
CA TYR A 228 -10.35 2.86 -1.28
C TYR A 228 -9.81 3.83 -2.32
N ALA A 229 -10.72 4.54 -2.99
CA ALA A 229 -10.41 5.60 -3.94
C ALA A 229 -11.59 6.58 -3.96
N GLY A 230 -11.44 7.74 -3.31
CA GLY A 230 -12.52 8.72 -3.19
C GLY A 230 -12.21 9.90 -2.27
N ALA A 231 -13.22 10.70 -1.93
CA ALA A 231 -13.08 11.83 -1.01
C ALA A 231 -13.27 11.40 0.46
N GLN A 232 -12.26 11.67 1.30
CA GLN A 232 -12.16 11.23 2.70
C GLN A 232 -11.95 12.42 3.67
N GLY A 233 -12.96 13.29 3.78
CA GLY A 233 -12.99 14.37 4.77
C GLY A 233 -11.72 15.24 4.77
N GLY A 234 -11.02 15.27 5.91
CA GLY A 234 -9.78 16.04 6.08
C GLY A 234 -8.63 15.60 5.17
N TYR A 235 -8.61 14.36 4.70
CA TYR A 235 -7.61 13.84 3.76
C TYR A 235 -7.85 14.28 2.31
N GLY A 236 -8.98 14.92 2.00
CA GLY A 236 -9.32 15.30 0.63
C GLY A 236 -9.57 14.06 -0.24
N LYS A 237 -9.12 14.08 -1.49
CA LYS A 237 -9.11 12.87 -2.32
C LYS A 237 -8.00 11.95 -1.84
N GLN A 238 -8.34 10.70 -1.61
CA GLN A 238 -7.45 9.69 -1.05
C GLN A 238 -7.56 8.38 -1.82
N VAL A 239 -6.42 7.73 -1.99
CA VAL A 239 -6.31 6.32 -2.38
C VAL A 239 -5.74 5.53 -1.20
N ILE A 240 -6.29 4.37 -0.91
CA ILE A 240 -5.74 3.41 0.05
C ILE A 240 -5.46 2.11 -0.71
N VAL A 241 -4.22 1.66 -0.64
CA VAL A 241 -3.78 0.40 -1.25
C VAL A 241 -3.44 -0.57 -0.13
N ASP A 242 -4.06 -1.72 -0.16
CA ASP A 242 -3.74 -2.85 0.70
C ASP A 242 -2.75 -3.77 -0.02
N HIS A 243 -1.62 -4.01 0.61
CA HIS A 243 -0.55 -4.83 0.07
C HIS A 243 -0.61 -6.28 0.59
N GLY A 244 -1.60 -6.58 1.45
CA GLY A 244 -1.67 -7.80 2.24
C GLY A 244 -0.62 -7.82 3.36
N ASP A 245 -0.52 -8.95 4.07
CA ASP A 245 0.29 -9.09 5.28
C ASP A 245 0.01 -8.00 6.33
N GLY A 246 -1.22 -7.47 6.33
CA GLY A 246 -1.62 -6.38 7.21
C GLY A 246 -1.11 -4.98 6.83
N VAL A 247 -0.42 -4.78 5.72
CA VAL A 247 0.18 -3.48 5.38
C VAL A 247 -0.71 -2.72 4.41
N ARG A 248 -1.11 -1.49 4.77
CA ARG A 248 -1.78 -0.56 3.84
C ARG A 248 -1.03 0.76 3.71
N THR A 249 -1.05 1.33 2.53
CA THR A 249 -0.54 2.68 2.26
C THR A 249 -1.68 3.62 1.88
N HIS A 250 -1.57 4.88 2.30
CA HIS A 250 -2.58 5.92 2.12
C HIS A 250 -1.96 7.10 1.39
N TYR A 251 -2.59 7.55 0.30
CA TYR A 251 -2.13 8.62 -0.57
C TYR A 251 -3.18 9.73 -0.56
N SER A 252 -2.92 10.84 0.13
CA SER A 252 -3.94 11.85 0.46
C SER A 252 -3.65 13.21 -0.16
N HIS A 253 -4.63 14.12 -0.06
CA HIS A 253 -4.62 15.47 -0.64
C HIS A 253 -4.56 15.50 -2.17
N LEU A 254 -4.91 14.41 -2.85
CA LEU A 254 -4.77 14.27 -4.29
C LEU A 254 -5.62 15.31 -5.06
N ALA A 255 -5.12 15.78 -6.20
CA ALA A 255 -5.90 16.54 -7.17
C ALA A 255 -6.74 15.59 -8.04
N GLU A 256 -6.18 14.43 -8.40
CA GLU A 256 -6.78 13.42 -9.25
C GLU A 256 -6.51 12.02 -8.69
N ILE A 257 -7.47 11.12 -8.90
CA ILE A 257 -7.37 9.69 -8.58
C ILE A 257 -7.34 8.95 -9.91
N LEU A 258 -6.32 8.12 -10.12
CA LEU A 258 -6.07 7.41 -11.38
C LEU A 258 -6.45 5.92 -11.33
N VAL A 259 -6.96 5.47 -10.18
CA VAL A 259 -7.31 4.08 -9.92
C VAL A 259 -8.72 3.96 -9.34
N GLN A 260 -9.29 2.76 -9.40
CA GLN A 260 -10.62 2.47 -8.87
C GLN A 260 -10.54 1.46 -7.72
N PRO A 261 -11.52 1.45 -6.79
CA PRO A 261 -11.60 0.38 -5.81
C PRO A 261 -11.63 -0.99 -6.50
N MET A 262 -11.00 -1.99 -5.87
CA MET A 262 -10.79 -3.35 -6.39
C MET A 262 -9.79 -3.48 -7.55
N GLN A 263 -9.14 -2.40 -7.97
CA GLN A 263 -8.08 -2.47 -8.96
C GLN A 263 -6.80 -3.01 -8.32
N ALA A 264 -6.18 -4.01 -8.96
CA ALA A 264 -4.81 -4.41 -8.62
C ALA A 264 -3.83 -3.40 -9.23
N VAL A 265 -2.80 -3.05 -8.47
CA VAL A 265 -1.71 -2.15 -8.87
C VAL A 265 -0.38 -2.83 -8.60
N ASP A 266 0.59 -2.60 -9.47
CA ASP A 266 1.97 -3.00 -9.24
C ASP A 266 2.77 -1.91 -8.54
N GLU A 267 3.88 -2.28 -7.89
CA GLU A 267 4.85 -1.32 -7.37
C GLU A 267 5.25 -0.32 -8.48
N GLY A 268 5.11 0.97 -8.21
CA GLY A 268 5.43 2.03 -9.16
C GLY A 268 4.29 2.41 -10.12
N ASP A 269 3.12 1.77 -10.05
CA ASP A 269 1.97 2.19 -10.84
C ASP A 269 1.43 3.55 -10.38
N PRO A 270 0.99 4.43 -11.29
CA PRO A 270 0.39 5.70 -10.92
C PRO A 270 -0.98 5.49 -10.25
N VAL A 271 -1.14 5.99 -9.03
CA VAL A 271 -2.40 5.90 -8.25
C VAL A 271 -3.17 7.21 -8.22
N GLY A 272 -2.50 8.33 -8.44
CA GLY A 272 -3.11 9.66 -8.38
C GLY A 272 -2.14 10.76 -8.78
N ALA A 273 -2.59 12.00 -8.64
CA ALA A 273 -1.76 13.18 -8.82
C ALA A 273 -1.83 14.07 -7.57
N VAL A 274 -0.69 14.66 -7.20
CA VAL A 274 -0.54 15.58 -6.07
C VAL A 274 -1.52 16.74 -6.20
N GLY A 275 -2.10 17.17 -5.09
CA GLY A 275 -2.97 18.32 -5.04
C GLY A 275 -2.96 18.99 -3.67
N SER A 276 -4.02 19.75 -3.40
CA SER A 276 -4.23 20.42 -2.12
C SER A 276 -5.68 20.27 -1.64
N THR A 277 -6.30 19.12 -1.90
CA THR A 277 -7.70 18.87 -1.50
C THR A 277 -7.82 18.53 -0.02
N GLY A 278 -8.98 18.80 0.58
CA GLY A 278 -9.20 18.56 2.02
C GLY A 278 -8.51 19.60 2.89
N ARG A 279 -7.95 19.17 4.03
CA ARG A 279 -7.32 20.06 5.01
C ARG A 279 -5.82 20.20 4.75
N SER A 280 -5.48 20.93 3.70
CA SER A 280 -4.11 21.19 3.25
C SER A 280 -3.80 22.69 3.22
N THR A 281 -2.54 23.07 3.45
CA THR A 281 -2.05 24.46 3.32
C THR A 281 -1.48 24.77 1.93
N GLY A 282 -1.27 23.77 1.09
CA GLY A 282 -0.71 23.90 -0.25
C GLY A 282 -0.40 22.54 -0.89
N PRO A 283 0.04 22.49 -2.17
CA PRO A 283 0.30 21.23 -2.86
C PRO A 283 1.36 20.36 -2.17
N HIS A 284 0.96 19.17 -1.72
CA HIS A 284 1.84 18.15 -1.15
C HIS A 284 1.15 16.78 -1.16
N LEU A 285 1.92 15.71 -1.01
CA LEU A 285 1.40 14.37 -0.72
C LEU A 285 1.48 14.12 0.79
N HIS A 286 0.34 13.86 1.42
CA HIS A 286 0.32 13.25 2.74
C HIS A 286 0.28 11.72 2.57
N PHE A 287 1.39 11.06 2.91
CA PHE A 287 1.58 9.62 2.79
C PHE A 287 1.58 8.97 4.16
N ALA A 288 0.75 7.94 4.35
CA ALA A 288 0.69 7.21 5.61
C ALA A 288 0.75 5.70 5.38
N VAL A 289 1.22 4.96 6.39
CA VAL A 289 1.27 3.50 6.40
C VAL A 289 0.56 3.00 7.63
N THR A 290 -0.28 1.98 7.49
CA THR A 290 -0.97 1.35 8.62
C THR A 290 -0.74 -0.16 8.65
N ASN A 291 -0.67 -0.73 9.85
CA ASN A 291 -0.67 -2.18 10.06
C ASN A 291 -2.11 -2.76 10.09
N PHE A 292 -2.24 -4.07 10.33
CA PHE A 292 -3.54 -4.77 10.34
C PHE A 292 -4.45 -4.31 11.49
N GLU A 293 -3.87 -3.77 12.56
CA GLU A 293 -4.59 -3.21 13.72
C GLU A 293 -5.09 -1.79 13.44
N GLY A 294 -4.68 -1.20 12.31
CA GLY A 294 -5.00 0.17 11.92
C GLY A 294 -4.11 1.22 12.58
N GLU A 295 -3.03 0.80 13.23
CA GLU A 295 -2.04 1.71 13.80
C GLU A 295 -1.18 2.31 12.72
N PHE A 296 -0.89 3.62 12.85
CA PHE A 296 -0.03 4.32 11.91
C PHE A 296 1.44 4.08 12.22
N LEU A 297 2.20 3.73 11.20
CA LEU A 297 3.65 3.51 11.24
C LEU A 297 4.38 4.73 10.68
N ASP A 298 5.61 4.99 11.13
CA ASP A 298 6.47 6.04 10.55
C ASP A 298 6.85 5.67 9.10
N PRO A 299 6.33 6.37 8.07
CA PRO A 299 6.62 6.01 6.68
C PRO A 299 8.10 6.18 6.34
N ILE A 300 8.80 7.11 6.98
CA ILE A 300 10.21 7.40 6.70
C ILE A 300 11.09 6.22 7.10
N ALA A 301 10.70 5.47 8.15
CA ALA A 301 11.42 4.27 8.56
C ALA A 301 11.23 3.09 7.58
N LEU A 302 10.18 3.13 6.76
CA LEU A 302 9.80 2.05 5.84
C LEU A 302 10.22 2.31 4.39
N LEU A 303 10.55 3.55 4.04
CA LEU A 303 10.97 3.93 2.69
C LEU A 303 12.49 3.71 2.54
N ASP A 304 12.91 2.70 1.77
CA ASP A 304 14.33 2.45 1.47
C ASP A 304 14.84 3.34 0.34
N VAL A 305 14.64 4.64 0.49
CA VAL A 305 15.13 5.65 -0.44
C VAL A 305 15.73 6.84 0.32
N PRO A 306 16.81 7.44 -0.20
CA PRO A 306 17.26 8.72 0.31
C PRO A 306 16.19 9.79 0.03
N TYR A 307 15.84 10.57 1.05
CA TYR A 307 14.93 11.71 0.95
C TYR A 307 15.67 13.01 1.16
N THR A 308 15.16 14.10 0.60
CA THR A 308 15.73 15.43 0.79
C THR A 308 15.01 16.15 1.93
N LEU A 309 15.77 16.57 2.95
CA LEU A 309 15.32 17.49 4.00
C LEU A 309 15.70 18.92 3.63
N ILE A 310 14.74 19.84 3.61
CA ILE A 310 15.03 21.27 3.49
C ILE A 310 15.06 21.86 4.90
N ALA A 311 16.25 22.13 5.43
CA ALA A 311 16.41 22.77 6.73
C ALA A 311 16.58 24.29 6.57
N GLU A 312 15.85 25.06 7.38
CA GLU A 312 16.00 26.52 7.45
C GLU A 312 17.07 26.86 8.48
N GLN A 313 18.24 27.34 8.02
CA GLN A 313 19.26 27.90 8.89
C GLN A 313 19.01 29.39 9.13
N VAL A 314 18.90 29.77 10.41
CA VAL A 314 18.91 31.18 10.82
C VAL A 314 20.36 31.58 11.08
N LYS A 315 20.91 32.47 10.26
CA LYS A 315 22.22 33.11 10.50
C LYS A 315 22.00 34.57 10.87
N SER A 316 23.00 35.19 11.50
CA SER A 316 22.94 36.58 12.00
C SER A 316 22.69 37.67 10.94
N GLY A 317 22.53 37.31 9.66
CA GLY A 317 22.20 38.21 8.55
C GLY A 317 21.00 37.77 7.68
N GLY A 318 20.22 36.76 8.09
CA GLY A 318 19.05 36.30 7.33
C GLY A 318 18.77 34.79 7.45
N LYS A 319 17.68 34.36 6.82
CA LYS A 319 17.27 32.94 6.72
C LYS A 319 17.81 32.35 5.42
N SER A 320 18.52 31.23 5.49
CA SER A 320 18.96 30.45 4.32
C SER A 320 18.42 29.03 4.39
N ARG A 321 17.80 28.52 3.32
CA ARG A 321 17.38 27.12 3.21
C ARG A 321 18.51 26.29 2.62
N GLN A 322 18.86 25.18 3.27
CA GLN A 322 19.85 24.21 2.79
C GLN A 322 19.18 22.84 2.65
N ALA A 323 19.46 22.15 1.55
CA ALA A 323 18.89 20.84 1.28
C ALA A 323 19.88 19.73 1.64
N PHE A 324 19.45 18.78 2.45
CA PHE A 324 20.25 17.62 2.85
C PHE A 324 19.62 16.36 2.27
N THR A 325 20.40 15.57 1.55
CA THR A 325 19.99 14.21 1.22
C THR A 325 20.27 13.31 2.42
N VAL A 326 19.22 12.69 2.93
CA VAL A 326 19.24 11.88 4.14
C VAL A 326 18.69 10.49 3.83
N ARG A 327 19.27 9.47 4.45
CA ARG A 327 18.71 8.12 4.48
C ARG A 327 18.45 7.75 5.93
N LYS A 328 17.24 7.31 6.24
CA LYS A 328 16.87 6.81 7.57
C LYS A 328 16.63 5.32 7.48
N ARG A 329 17.23 4.53 8.37
CA ARG A 329 16.96 3.09 8.54
C ARG A 329 16.83 2.80 10.03
N GLY A 330 15.62 2.44 10.47
CA GLY A 330 15.29 2.35 11.90
C GLY A 330 15.57 3.67 12.64
N ASP A 331 16.34 3.60 13.72
CA ASP A 331 16.76 4.76 14.52
C ASP A 331 17.99 5.49 13.96
N THR A 332 18.60 4.99 12.88
CA THR A 332 19.82 5.56 12.30
C THR A 332 19.50 6.54 11.19
N VAL A 333 20.12 7.72 11.24
CA VAL A 333 20.01 8.78 10.22
C VAL A 333 21.38 9.04 9.63
N GLU A 334 21.53 8.82 8.33
CA GLU A 334 22.75 9.08 7.56
C GLU A 334 22.58 10.31 6.67
N PHE A 335 23.51 11.28 6.77
CA PHE A 335 23.57 12.43 5.88
C PHE A 335 24.47 12.10 4.68
N LEU A 336 23.88 12.01 3.49
CA LEU A 336 24.56 11.59 2.28
C LEU A 336 25.21 12.75 1.53
N SER A 337 24.55 13.93 1.50
CA SER A 337 25.14 15.16 0.94
C SER A 337 24.34 16.41 1.36
N ALA A 338 24.98 17.57 1.33
CA ALA A 338 24.34 18.88 1.45
C ALA A 338 24.46 19.62 0.10
N LYS A 339 23.35 20.09 -0.45
CA LYS A 339 23.30 20.98 -1.63
C LYS A 339 23.05 22.42 -1.20
#